data_AF-A0A9E4MHY9-F1
#
_entry.id   AF-A0A9E4MHY9-F1
#
_cell.length_a   1.000
_cell.length_b   1.000
_cell.length_c   1.000
_cell.angle_alpha   90.00
_cell.angle_beta   90.00
_cell.angle_gamma   90.00
#
_symmetry.space_group_name_H-M   'P 1'
#
loop_
_entity.id
_entity.type
_entity.pdbx_description
1 polymer ?
#
loop_
_entity_poly.entity_id
_entity_poly.type
_entity_poly.pdbx_seq_one_letter_code
_entity_poly.pdbx_strand_id
1 'polypeptide(L)'
;MARNDVDDQVRRLTRLLRRELEAEGLEVREAMENGEQVLVVGEMLLFPRRLLEGQVAEVGDPTAIDLDWLASANRTYFRNLRRFHPSLVVRSAP
;
A
#
# COMPACT_ATOMS: atom_id res chain seq x y z
N MET A 1 1.38 24.40 -6.87
CA MET A 1 1.02 23.26 -7.76
C MET A 1 1.36 21.89 -7.15
N ALA A 2 2.42 21.73 -6.36
CA ALA A 2 2.88 20.42 -5.83
C ALA A 2 1.93 19.59 -4.93
N ARG A 3 0.99 20.19 -4.18
CA ARG A 3 0.15 19.43 -3.22
C ARG A 3 -0.88 18.52 -3.91
N ASN A 4 -1.41 18.95 -5.06
CA ASN A 4 -2.37 18.15 -5.81
C ASN A 4 -1.71 16.91 -6.42
N ASP A 5 -0.46 17.01 -6.87
CA ASP A 5 0.27 15.90 -7.50
C ASP A 5 0.55 14.76 -6.52
N VAL A 6 0.94 15.09 -5.28
CA VAL A 6 1.16 14.09 -4.22
C VAL A 6 -0.14 13.38 -3.86
N ASP A 7 -1.24 14.12 -3.70
CA ASP A 7 -2.55 13.53 -3.37
C ASP A 7 -3.06 12.61 -4.50
N ASP A 8 -2.80 12.96 -5.77
CA ASP A 8 -3.09 12.11 -6.92
C ASP A 8 -2.23 10.84 -6.96
N GLN A 9 -0.94 10.97 -6.68
CA GLN A 9 -0.04 9.82 -6.58
C GLN A 9 -0.42 8.89 -5.43
N VAL A 10 -0.80 9.42 -4.27
CA VAL A 10 -1.32 8.62 -3.15
C VAL A 10 -2.57 7.86 -3.58
N ARG A 11 -3.55 8.53 -4.21
CA ARG A 11 -4.76 7.86 -4.73
C ARG A 11 -4.44 6.75 -5.73
N ARG A 12 -3.47 6.99 -6.62
CA ARG A 12 -3.02 5.99 -7.59
C ARG A 12 -2.33 4.81 -6.90
N LEU A 13 -1.42 5.09 -5.97
CA LEU A 13 -0.72 4.08 -5.19
C LEU A 13 -1.68 3.23 -4.35
N THR A 14 -2.66 3.84 -3.66
CA THR A 14 -3.69 3.11 -2.91
C THR A 14 -4.42 2.09 -3.78
N ARG A 15 -4.81 2.48 -5.01
CA ARG A 15 -5.48 1.57 -5.95
C ARG A 15 -4.56 0.43 -6.41
N LEU A 16 -3.29 0.74 -6.71
CA LEU A 16 -2.31 -0.26 -7.12
C LEU A 16 -2.01 -1.27 -6.00
N LEU A 17 -1.78 -0.78 -4.78
CA LEU A 17 -1.56 -1.60 -3.59
C LEU A 17 -2.74 -2.53 -3.36
N ARG A 18 -3.97 -2.00 -3.35
CA ARG A 18 -5.17 -2.81 -3.17
C ARG A 18 -5.25 -3.93 -4.23
N ARG A 19 -5.09 -3.59 -5.52
CA ARG A 19 -5.11 -4.56 -6.62
C ARG A 19 -4.08 -5.68 -6.42
N GLU A 20 -2.83 -5.32 -6.13
CA GLU A 20 -1.76 -6.30 -5.99
C GLU A 20 -1.93 -7.20 -4.75
N LEU A 21 -2.47 -6.66 -3.66
CA LEU A 21 -2.74 -7.42 -2.43
C LEU A 21 -3.94 -8.36 -2.59
N GLU A 22 -5.02 -7.89 -3.21
CA GLU A 22 -6.17 -8.73 -3.55
C GLU A 22 -5.78 -9.85 -4.53
N ALA A 23 -4.84 -9.59 -5.46
CA ALA A 23 -4.29 -10.62 -6.36
C ALA A 23 -3.49 -11.71 -5.63
N GLU A 24 -3.03 -11.46 -4.40
CA GLU A 24 -2.42 -12.48 -3.51
C GLU A 24 -3.47 -13.24 -2.67
N GLY A 25 -4.76 -12.98 -2.90
CA GLY A 25 -5.87 -13.59 -2.17
C GLY A 25 -6.07 -13.02 -0.77
N LEU A 26 -5.61 -11.78 -0.55
CA LEU A 26 -5.75 -11.08 0.73
C LEU A 26 -7.03 -10.26 0.75
N GLU A 27 -7.72 -10.27 1.89
CA GLU A 27 -8.82 -9.35 2.12
C GLU A 27 -8.24 -7.98 2.46
N VAL A 28 -8.60 -6.98 1.66
CA VAL A 28 -8.15 -5.59 1.83
C VAL A 28 -9.35 -4.69 2.07
N ARG A 29 -9.34 -3.98 3.20
CA ARG A 29 -10.37 -3.00 3.53
C ARG A 29 -9.77 -1.61 3.60
N GLU A 30 -10.48 -0.62 3.08
CA GLU A 30 -10.09 0.78 3.24
C GLU A 30 -10.65 1.31 4.57
N ALA A 31 -9.83 2.06 5.31
CA ALA A 31 -10.22 2.69 6.57
C ALA A 31 -9.55 4.05 6.72
N MET A 32 -9.88 4.75 7.81
CA MET A 32 -9.23 5.99 8.23
C MET A 32 -8.57 5.77 9.59
N GLU A 33 -7.28 6.09 9.69
CA GLU A 33 -6.49 5.96 10.91
C GLU A 33 -5.76 7.28 11.17
N ASN A 34 -6.02 7.92 12.32
CA ASN A 34 -5.46 9.23 12.66
C ASN A 34 -5.66 10.31 11.56
N GLY A 35 -6.79 10.26 10.85
CA GLY A 35 -7.12 11.19 9.76
C GLY A 35 -6.45 10.88 8.41
N GLU A 36 -5.74 9.75 8.30
CA GLU A 36 -5.10 9.28 7.06
C GLU A 36 -5.85 8.07 6.50
N GLN A 37 -5.99 7.97 5.17
CA GLN A 37 -6.52 6.77 4.53
C GLN A 37 -5.51 5.63 4.62
N VAL A 38 -5.97 4.45 5.04
CA VAL A 38 -5.14 3.25 5.18
C VAL A 38 -5.78 2.04 4.52
N LEU A 39 -4.96 1.07 4.16
CA LEU A 39 -5.38 -0.28 3.78
C LEU A 39 -5.19 -1.21 4.97
N VAL A 40 -6.26 -1.87 5.38
CA VAL A 40 -6.28 -2.87 6.46
C VAL A 40 -6.22 -4.26 5.84
N VAL A 41 -5.24 -5.05 6.26
CA VAL A 41 -4.99 -6.41 5.78
C VAL A 41 -4.78 -7.33 6.99
N GLY A 42 -5.87 -7.83 7.55
CA GLY A 42 -5.86 -8.50 8.86
C GLY A 42 -5.46 -7.57 9.99
N GLU A 43 -4.36 -7.89 10.68
CA GLU A 43 -3.78 -7.07 11.75
C GLU A 43 -2.83 -5.98 11.21
N MET A 44 -2.50 -6.04 9.91
CA MET A 44 -1.57 -5.11 9.29
C MET A 44 -2.29 -3.87 8.79
N LEU A 45 -1.70 -2.70 9.06
CA LEU A 45 -2.08 -1.43 8.45
C LEU A 45 -1.00 -1.01 7.46
N LEU A 46 -1.42 -0.70 6.24
CA LEU A 46 -0.58 -0.12 5.21
C LEU A 46 -1.02 1.32 4.99
N PHE A 47 -0.07 2.25 5.10
CA PHE A 47 -0.26 3.70 4.99
C PHE A 47 0.30 4.18 3.65
N PRO A 48 -0.51 4.30 2.58
CA PRO A 48 0.01 4.59 1.23
C PRO A 48 0.72 5.94 1.15
N ARG A 49 0.23 6.96 1.86
CA ARG A 49 0.88 8.29 1.89
C ARG A 49 2.25 8.21 2.54
N ARG A 50 2.38 7.62 3.73
CA ARG A 50 3.68 7.46 4.39
C ARG A 50 4.66 6.64 3.57
N LEU A 51 4.17 5.60 2.89
CA LEU A 51 4.99 4.80 2.00
C LEU A 51 5.55 5.64 0.85
N LEU A 52 4.69 6.43 0.19
CA LEU A 52 5.12 7.35 -0.87
C LEU A 52 6.09 8.40 -0.34
N GLU A 53 5.76 9.07 0.76
CA GLU A 53 6.61 10.11 1.38
C GLU A 53 7.99 9.57 1.76
N GLY A 54 8.07 8.34 2.27
CA GLY A 54 9.33 7.66 2.53
C GLY A 54 10.17 7.47 1.26
N GLN A 55 9.56 7.08 0.14
CA GLN A 55 10.27 6.97 -1.14
C GLN A 55 10.69 8.34 -1.68
N VAL A 56 9.86 9.37 -1.52
CA VAL A 56 10.19 10.74 -1.90
C VAL A 56 11.36 11.27 -1.09
N ALA A 57 11.44 10.96 0.21
CA ALA A 57 12.56 11.37 1.05
C ALA A 57 13.90 10.78 0.57
N GLU A 58 13.89 9.57 0.03
CA GLU A 58 15.08 8.90 -0.53
C GLU A 58 15.46 9.42 -1.92
N VAL A 59 14.47 9.60 -2.81
CA VAL A 59 14.70 9.95 -4.23
C VAL A 59 14.78 11.47 -4.46
N GLY A 60 14.13 12.27 -3.61
CA GLY A 60 14.07 13.73 -3.71
C GLY A 60 13.03 14.29 -4.70
N ASP A 61 12.37 13.43 -5.49
CA ASP A 61 11.35 13.83 -6.47
C ASP A 61 10.17 12.84 -6.48
N PRO A 62 8.93 13.29 -6.17
CA PRO A 62 7.73 12.44 -6.22
C PRO A 62 7.41 11.92 -7.62
N THR A 63 7.72 12.66 -8.68
CA THR A 63 7.42 12.24 -10.06
C THR A 63 8.35 11.14 -10.55
N ALA A 64 9.51 10.97 -9.90
CA ALA A 64 10.48 9.92 -10.20
C ALA A 64 10.15 8.57 -9.55
N ILE A 65 9.12 8.51 -8.68
CA ILE A 65 8.74 7.26 -8.02
C ILE A 65 7.93 6.37 -8.95
N ASP A 66 8.44 5.16 -9.21
CA ASP A 66 7.69 4.10 -9.87
C ASP A 66 6.68 3.47 -8.90
N LEU A 67 5.42 3.92 -9.01
CA LEU A 67 4.32 3.44 -8.16
C LEU A 67 3.97 1.97 -8.42
N ASP A 68 4.17 1.46 -9.64
CA ASP A 68 3.88 0.07 -9.99
C ASP A 68 4.95 -0.85 -9.37
N TRP A 69 6.23 -0.44 -9.43
CA TRP A 69 7.30 -1.12 -8.70
C TRP A 69 7.04 -1.13 -7.18
N LEU A 70 6.67 0.01 -6.60
CA LEU A 70 6.41 0.14 -5.17
C LEU A 70 5.24 -0.76 -4.71
N ALA A 71 4.19 -0.88 -5.52
CA ALA A 71 3.08 -1.78 -5.25
C ALA A 71 3.50 -3.25 -5.35
N SER A 72 4.29 -3.63 -6.37
CA SER A 72 4.82 -4.98 -6.54
C SER A 72 5.77 -5.41 -5.41
N ALA A 73 6.59 -4.48 -4.90
CA ALA A 73 7.43 -4.72 -3.73
C ALA A 73 6.57 -5.05 -2.49
N ASN A 74 5.49 -4.29 -2.27
CA ASN A 74 4.56 -4.54 -1.16
C ASN A 74 3.81 -5.86 -1.32
N ARG A 75 3.41 -6.21 -2.54
CA ARG A 75 2.85 -7.53 -2.84
C ARG A 75 3.77 -8.66 -2.39
N THR A 76 5.05 -8.55 -2.71
CA THR A 76 6.06 -9.55 -2.31
C THR A 76 6.19 -9.63 -0.79
N TYR A 77 6.20 -8.48 -0.10
CA TYR A 77 6.21 -8.42 1.36
C TYR A 77 5.00 -9.14 1.97
N PHE A 78 3.78 -8.82 1.52
CA PHE A 78 2.55 -9.42 2.04
C PHE A 78 2.40 -10.90 1.67
N ARG A 79 2.87 -11.32 0.50
CA ARG A 79 2.97 -12.74 0.13
C ARG A 79 3.87 -13.50 1.11
N ASN A 80 5.00 -12.92 1.47
CA ASN A 80 5.92 -13.53 2.43
C ASN A 80 5.34 -13.53 3.85
N LEU A 81 4.69 -12.43 4.28
CA LEU A 81 3.94 -12.40 5.54
C LEU A 81 2.90 -13.52 5.60
N ARG A 82 2.09 -13.69 4.55
CA ARG A 82 1.12 -14.78 4.47
C ARG A 82 1.77 -16.16 4.62
N ARG A 83 2.96 -16.35 4.07
CA ARG A 83 3.69 -17.63 4.12
C ARG A 83 4.27 -17.92 5.50
N PHE A 84 4.87 -16.93 6.15
CA PHE A 84 5.65 -17.13 7.38
C PHE A 84 4.89 -16.74 8.66
N HIS A 85 3.94 -15.82 8.56
CA HIS A 85 3.12 -15.29 9.66
C HIS A 85 1.65 -15.16 9.24
N PRO A 86 0.97 -16.28 8.90
CA PRO A 86 -0.40 -16.24 8.36
C PRO A 86 -1.44 -15.63 9.30
N SER A 87 -1.18 -15.55 10.62
CA SER A 87 -2.09 -14.94 11.59
C SER A 87 -2.19 -13.42 11.44
N LEU A 88 -1.20 -12.77 10.83
CA LEU A 88 -1.16 -11.30 10.71
C LEU A 88 -2.03 -10.77 9.57
N VAL A 89 -2.42 -11.62 8.61
CA VAL A 89 -3.15 -11.22 7.40
C VAL A 89 -4.41 -12.07 7.21
N VAL A 90 -5.49 -11.44 6.76
CA VAL A 90 -6.76 -12.14 6.51
C VAL A 90 -6.87 -12.52 5.04
N ARG A 91 -7.33 -13.75 4.78
CA ARG A 91 -7.61 -14.24 3.44
C ARG A 91 -8.99 -13.77 3.00
N SER A 92 -9.13 -13.44 1.72
CA SER A 92 -10.47 -13.28 1.13
C SER A 92 -11.22 -14.60 1.27
N ALA A 93 -12.48 -14.54 1.70
CA ALA A 93 -13.35 -15.71 1.74
C ALA A 93 -13.44 -16.32 0.31
N PRO A 94 -13.44 -17.66 0.19
CA PRO A 94 -13.60 -18.35 -1.08
C PRO A 94 -14.97 -18.14 -1.71
#